data_AF-A0AAJ0GF66-F1
#
_entry.id   AF-A0AAJ0GF66-F1
#
_cell.length_a   1.000
_cell.length_b   1.000
_cell.length_c   1.000
_cell.angle_alpha   90.00
_cell.angle_beta   90.00
_cell.angle_gamma   90.00
#
_symmetry.space_group_name_H-M   'P 1'
#
loop_
_entity.id
_entity.type
_entity.pdbx_description
1 polymer ?
#
loop_
_entity_poly.entity_id
_entity_poly.type
_entity_poly.pdbx_seq_one_letter_code
_entity_poly.pdbx_strand_id
1 'polypeptide(L)'
;MIAGAVPEDPQSQEEATVDLRIFAQTRDPGLLSGNNFVDSDRGSFARFCIENLLQSYPGGTMAPDMRTAIGRPFFEYWVSLMPQSFVKETAHLPDGIVIEIPNPAITQEYPREQPSYETKDPVDLSTFGPTTRAPLGYVAMGRSGDESSNGNLGLFVRHDDEWDWFRSVLSTSKLRELLDIRAFHFLLKDHLERGFNSKSSFDSLGKNACEYIRSRYIDMPNKFLERGRI
;
A
#
# COMPACT_ATOMS: atom_id res chain seq x y z
N MET A 1 1.37 -19.77 12.18
CA MET A 1 0.77 -19.47 13.49
C MET A 1 0.56 -17.98 13.57
N ILE A 2 -0.64 -17.51 13.92
CA ILE A 2 -0.92 -16.08 14.12
C ILE A 2 -0.73 -15.77 15.61
N ALA A 3 -0.01 -14.70 15.94
CA ALA A 3 0.20 -14.25 17.30
C ALA A 3 -0.53 -12.91 17.53
N GLY A 4 -1.47 -12.91 18.49
CA GLY A 4 -2.24 -11.71 18.86
C GLY A 4 -3.60 -11.62 18.17
N ALA A 5 -4.28 -10.49 18.40
CA ALA A 5 -5.54 -10.11 17.80
C ALA A 5 -5.59 -8.58 17.67
N VAL A 6 -6.35 -8.09 16.70
CA VAL A 6 -6.57 -6.65 16.47
C VAL A 6 -7.81 -6.21 17.26
N PRO A 7 -7.76 -5.09 18.03
CA PRO A 7 -8.95 -4.53 18.66
C PRO A 7 -9.97 -4.06 17.61
N GLU A 8 -11.23 -3.86 18.00
CA GLU A 8 -12.27 -3.47 17.06
C GLU A 8 -11.96 -2.16 16.32
N ASP A 9 -11.59 -1.09 17.02
CA ASP A 9 -11.19 0.21 16.44
C ASP A 9 -9.75 0.53 16.83
N PRO A 10 -8.73 0.00 16.13
CA PRO A 10 -7.32 0.23 16.45
C PRO A 10 -6.97 1.70 16.25
N GLN A 11 -6.15 2.26 17.14
CA GLN A 11 -5.76 3.69 17.09
C GLN A 11 -4.40 3.93 16.45
N SER A 12 -3.69 2.86 16.06
CA SER A 12 -2.44 2.92 15.31
C SER A 12 -2.31 1.76 14.32
N GLN A 13 -1.39 1.89 13.37
CA GLN A 13 -1.09 0.81 12.43
C GLN A 13 -0.47 -0.40 13.14
N GLU A 14 0.29 -0.17 14.22
CA GLU A 14 0.87 -1.20 15.06
C GLU A 14 -0.22 -2.02 15.77
N GLU A 15 -1.24 -1.36 16.34
CA GLU A 15 -2.40 -2.05 16.94
C GLU A 15 -3.22 -2.84 15.91
N ALA A 16 -3.22 -2.36 14.66
CA ALA A 16 -3.90 -3.02 13.53
C ALA A 16 -3.09 -4.17 12.90
N THR A 17 -1.89 -4.46 13.40
CA THR A 17 -0.97 -5.44 12.80
C THR A 17 -0.75 -6.63 13.75
N VAL A 18 -0.81 -7.85 13.21
CA VAL A 18 -0.49 -9.09 13.93
C VAL A 18 0.54 -9.92 13.17
N ASP A 19 1.36 -10.66 13.90
CA ASP A 19 2.42 -11.48 13.30
C ASP A 19 1.89 -12.84 12.84
N LEU A 20 2.14 -13.17 11.57
CA LEU A 20 2.00 -14.52 11.03
C LEU A 20 3.37 -15.19 10.93
N ARG A 21 3.64 -16.14 11.81
CA ARG A 21 4.85 -16.95 11.77
C ARG A 21 4.68 -18.17 10.86
N ILE A 22 5.51 -18.26 9.84
CA ILE A 22 5.69 -19.46 9.01
C ILE A 22 7.02 -20.12 9.43
N PHE A 23 6.99 -21.41 9.74
CA PHE A 23 8.15 -22.15 10.26
C PHE A 23 8.33 -23.46 9.49
N ALA A 24 9.57 -23.76 9.11
CA ALA A 24 9.94 -24.97 8.41
C ALA A 24 11.24 -25.57 8.95
N GLN A 25 11.34 -26.90 8.93
CA GLN A 25 12.55 -27.65 9.25
C GLN A 25 12.76 -28.72 8.18
N THR A 26 14.02 -29.02 7.88
CA THR A 26 14.40 -29.99 6.86
C THR A 26 15.77 -30.56 7.17
N ARG A 27 16.05 -31.75 6.61
CA ARG A 27 17.37 -32.39 6.65
C ARG A 27 18.31 -31.84 5.58
N ASP A 28 17.78 -31.18 4.55
CA ASP A 28 18.55 -30.54 3.50
C ASP A 28 18.77 -29.05 3.84
N PRO A 29 19.97 -28.66 4.31
CA PRO A 29 20.26 -27.26 4.65
C PRO A 29 20.17 -26.31 3.45
N GLY A 30 20.26 -26.82 2.22
CA GLY A 30 20.14 -26.03 1.00
C GLY A 30 18.76 -25.37 0.86
N LEU A 31 17.69 -26.04 1.29
CA LEU A 31 16.31 -25.52 1.18
C LEU A 31 16.05 -24.33 2.10
N LEU A 32 16.80 -24.18 3.20
CA LEU A 32 16.69 -23.07 4.16
C LEU A 32 17.85 -22.07 4.04
N SER A 33 18.77 -22.26 3.08
CA SER A 33 19.93 -21.38 2.94
C SER A 33 19.52 -20.02 2.39
N GLY A 34 20.02 -18.94 3.03
CA GLY A 34 19.82 -17.57 2.55
C GLY A 34 20.61 -17.25 1.27
N ASN A 35 21.62 -18.04 0.91
CA ASN A 35 22.39 -17.83 -0.33
C ASN A 35 21.53 -18.11 -1.57
N ASN A 36 20.52 -18.98 -1.45
CA ASN A 36 19.60 -19.35 -2.51
C ASN A 36 18.51 -18.29 -2.79
N PHE A 37 18.61 -17.10 -2.19
CA PHE A 37 17.78 -15.96 -2.58
C PHE A 37 18.06 -15.46 -3.98
N VAL A 38 19.30 -15.63 -4.47
CA VAL A 38 19.77 -15.06 -5.74
C VAL A 38 20.19 -16.16 -6.73
N ASP A 39 20.67 -17.30 -6.25
CA ASP A 39 21.46 -18.25 -7.06
C ASP A 39 20.78 -19.58 -7.45
N SER A 40 19.49 -19.78 -7.17
CA SER A 40 18.89 -21.14 -7.24
C SER A 40 17.72 -21.27 -8.22
N ASP A 41 17.90 -22.10 -9.25
CA ASP A 41 16.84 -22.68 -10.10
C ASP A 41 15.89 -23.60 -9.30
N ARG A 42 16.30 -24.05 -8.10
CA ARG A 42 15.52 -24.93 -7.20
C ARG A 42 14.64 -24.15 -6.21
N GLY A 43 14.85 -22.84 -6.07
CA GLY A 43 14.23 -22.00 -5.05
C GLY A 43 14.76 -22.27 -3.62
N SER A 44 14.38 -21.41 -2.67
CA SER A 44 14.58 -21.59 -1.23
C SER A 44 13.22 -21.42 -0.54
N PHE A 45 13.07 -21.95 0.68
CA PHE A 45 11.85 -21.76 1.45
C PHE A 45 11.48 -20.27 1.59
N ALA A 46 12.48 -19.43 1.86
CA ALA A 46 12.28 -17.99 2.00
C ALA A 46 11.87 -17.34 0.66
N ARG A 47 12.46 -17.76 -0.47
CA ARG A 47 12.06 -17.31 -1.81
C ARG A 47 10.60 -17.67 -2.11
N PHE A 48 10.17 -18.90 -1.83
CA PHE A 48 8.78 -19.30 -2.04
C PHE A 48 7.80 -18.46 -1.19
N CYS A 49 8.11 -18.20 0.07
CA CYS A 49 7.30 -17.32 0.91
C CYS A 49 7.20 -15.90 0.32
N ILE A 50 8.30 -15.38 -0.25
CA ILE A 50 8.38 -14.03 -0.80
C ILE A 50 7.64 -13.90 -2.12
N GLU A 51 7.86 -14.81 -3.06
CA GLU A 51 7.24 -14.79 -4.39
C GLU A 51 5.71 -14.95 -4.29
N ASN A 52 5.22 -15.68 -3.27
CA ASN A 52 3.79 -15.84 -3.04
C ASN A 52 3.17 -14.74 -2.16
N LEU A 53 3.96 -13.83 -1.58
CA LEU A 53 3.45 -12.75 -0.71
C LEU A 53 2.40 -11.90 -1.42
N LEU A 54 2.62 -11.58 -2.70
CA LEU A 54 1.70 -10.76 -3.49
C LEU A 54 0.36 -11.45 -3.80
N GLN A 55 0.29 -12.77 -3.67
CA GLN A 55 -0.92 -13.57 -3.85
C GLN A 55 -1.63 -13.87 -2.53
N SER A 56 -1.11 -13.36 -1.41
CA SER A 56 -1.65 -13.60 -0.09
C SER A 56 -2.86 -12.69 0.21
N TYR A 57 -3.02 -12.28 1.47
CA TYR A 57 -4.13 -11.44 1.91
C TYR A 57 -3.84 -9.94 1.76
N PRO A 58 -4.87 -9.08 1.66
CA PRO A 58 -4.71 -7.61 1.70
C PRO A 58 -3.96 -7.17 2.96
N GLY A 59 -3.01 -6.24 2.84
CA GLY A 59 -2.15 -5.87 3.97
C GLY A 59 -1.10 -6.92 4.33
N GLY A 60 -0.86 -7.92 3.48
CA GLY A 60 0.26 -8.84 3.64
C GLY A 60 1.59 -8.12 3.39
N THR A 61 2.24 -7.68 4.46
CA THR A 61 3.63 -7.21 4.45
C THR A 61 4.55 -8.23 5.09
N MET A 62 5.76 -8.35 4.54
CA MET A 62 6.81 -9.17 5.12
C MET A 62 7.87 -8.26 5.71
N ALA A 63 8.49 -8.69 6.81
CA ALA A 63 9.70 -8.10 7.34
C ALA A 63 10.94 -8.94 6.93
N PRO A 64 11.55 -8.72 5.75
CA PRO A 64 12.76 -9.44 5.33
C PRO A 64 14.03 -8.86 5.95
N ASP A 65 13.90 -7.84 6.80
CA ASP A 65 15.04 -7.11 7.31
C ASP A 65 15.81 -7.91 8.36
N MET A 66 16.92 -8.50 7.91
CA MET A 66 17.85 -9.24 8.77
C MET A 66 18.89 -8.35 9.45
N ARG A 67 18.83 -7.00 9.31
CA ARG A 67 19.80 -6.07 9.92
C ARG A 67 19.84 -6.13 11.45
N THR A 68 18.77 -6.60 12.08
CA THR A 68 18.70 -6.85 13.52
C THR A 68 19.59 -8.03 13.98
N ALA A 69 19.94 -8.93 13.06
CA ALA A 69 20.78 -10.09 13.33
C ALA A 69 22.18 -9.99 12.67
N ILE A 70 22.27 -9.36 11.50
CA ILE A 70 23.51 -9.24 10.73
C ILE A 70 23.58 -7.83 10.13
N GLY A 71 24.57 -7.03 10.52
CA GLY A 71 24.77 -5.69 9.97
C GLY A 71 24.92 -5.72 8.45
N ARG A 72 24.10 -4.93 7.73
CA ARG A 72 24.12 -4.81 6.27
C ARG A 72 24.03 -3.35 5.84
N PRO A 73 24.63 -2.97 4.71
CA PRO A 73 24.35 -1.67 4.10
C PRO A 73 22.85 -1.57 3.80
N PHE A 74 22.31 -0.37 3.90
CA PHE A 74 20.96 -0.06 3.45
C PHE A 74 21.02 1.01 2.37
N PHE A 75 20.01 1.01 1.51
CA PHE A 75 19.91 1.93 0.40
C PHE A 75 18.77 2.89 0.66
N GLU A 76 19.05 4.17 0.42
CA GLU A 76 18.05 5.21 0.44
C GLU A 76 17.61 5.50 -1.00
N TYR A 77 16.31 5.68 -1.18
CA TYR A 77 15.78 6.16 -2.43
C TYR A 77 16.06 7.67 -2.58
N TRP A 78 16.49 8.07 -3.78
CA TRP A 78 16.72 9.47 -4.14
C TRP A 78 16.26 9.73 -5.57
N VAL A 79 15.35 10.68 -5.73
CA VAL A 79 14.78 11.04 -7.04
C VAL A 79 15.42 12.29 -7.61
N SER A 80 15.68 12.24 -8.91
CA SER A 80 15.99 13.40 -9.73
C SER A 80 15.30 13.29 -11.07
N LEU A 81 15.04 14.44 -11.67
CA LEU A 81 14.65 14.51 -13.07
C LEU A 81 15.87 14.20 -13.93
N MET A 82 15.63 13.49 -15.04
CA MET A 82 16.58 13.25 -16.11
C MET A 82 15.98 13.77 -17.42
N PRO A 83 16.77 14.41 -18.30
CA PRO A 83 16.29 14.80 -19.61
C PRO A 83 15.74 13.60 -20.38
N GLN A 84 14.55 13.72 -20.97
CA GLN A 84 13.93 12.67 -21.78
C GLN A 84 14.86 12.16 -22.89
N SER A 85 15.71 13.05 -23.44
CA SER A 85 16.69 12.71 -24.48
C SER A 85 17.77 11.71 -24.06
N PHE A 86 17.93 11.44 -22.76
CA PHE A 86 18.89 10.45 -22.27
C PHE A 86 18.32 9.03 -22.28
N VAL A 87 16.99 8.88 -22.29
CA VAL A 87 16.32 7.58 -22.36
C VAL A 87 16.14 7.19 -23.82
N LYS A 88 16.71 6.05 -24.21
CA LYS A 88 16.53 5.46 -25.55
C LYS A 88 15.67 4.21 -25.39
N GLU A 89 14.39 4.33 -25.72
CA GLU A 89 13.43 3.24 -25.60
C GLU A 89 13.46 2.36 -26.86
N THR A 90 13.48 1.04 -26.67
CA THR A 90 13.48 0.05 -27.75
C THR A 90 12.53 -1.10 -27.40
N ALA A 91 11.64 -1.47 -28.32
CA ALA A 91 10.78 -2.63 -28.19
C ALA A 91 11.41 -3.84 -28.89
N HIS A 92 11.57 -4.94 -28.15
CA HIS A 92 12.04 -6.22 -28.68
C HIS A 92 10.85 -7.16 -28.88
N LEU A 93 10.64 -7.62 -30.11
CA LEU A 93 9.55 -8.53 -30.46
C LEU A 93 9.99 -10.00 -30.41
N PRO A 94 9.05 -10.95 -30.24
CA PRO A 94 9.38 -12.38 -30.15
C PRO A 94 10.07 -12.98 -31.38
N ASP A 95 9.94 -12.34 -32.54
CA ASP A 95 10.59 -12.71 -33.81
C ASP A 95 12.00 -12.11 -33.96
N GLY A 96 12.51 -11.41 -32.94
CA GLY A 96 13.82 -10.79 -32.94
C GLY A 96 13.85 -9.40 -33.57
N ILE A 97 12.73 -8.85 -34.04
CA ILE A 97 12.66 -7.47 -34.51
C ILE A 97 12.90 -6.52 -33.32
N VAL A 98 13.72 -5.50 -33.56
CA VAL A 98 13.96 -4.39 -32.62
C VAL A 98 13.39 -3.12 -33.22
N ILE A 99 12.49 -2.47 -32.50
CA ILE A 99 11.84 -1.22 -32.91
C ILE A 99 12.35 -0.11 -32.00
N GLU A 100 12.99 0.91 -32.57
CA GLU A 100 13.29 2.14 -31.84
C GLU A 100 12.00 2.93 -31.58
N ILE A 101 11.78 3.30 -30.32
CA ILE A 101 10.64 4.12 -29.92
C ILE A 101 11.14 5.57 -29.80
N PRO A 102 10.68 6.49 -30.68
CA PRO A 102 11.11 7.87 -30.62
C PRO A 102 10.57 8.54 -29.35
N ASN A 103 11.29 9.56 -28.88
CA ASN A 103 10.83 10.35 -27.74
C ASN A 103 9.45 10.97 -28.00
N PRO A 104 8.61 11.13 -26.95
CA PRO A 104 7.32 11.79 -27.07
C PRO A 104 7.45 13.18 -27.69
N ALA A 105 6.73 13.43 -28.78
CA ALA A 105 6.76 14.73 -29.47
C ALA A 105 5.92 15.80 -28.76
N ILE A 106 4.91 15.37 -28.02
CA ILE A 106 4.01 16.25 -27.25
C ILE A 106 4.35 16.08 -25.78
N THR A 107 4.91 17.11 -25.18
CA THR A 107 5.27 17.13 -23.76
C THR A 107 4.62 18.32 -23.08
N GLN A 108 4.41 18.19 -21.77
CA GLN A 108 3.92 19.26 -20.91
C GLN A 108 4.78 19.27 -19.64
N GLU A 109 5.21 20.45 -19.24
CA GLU A 109 5.83 20.63 -17.94
C GLU A 109 4.74 20.71 -16.87
N TYR A 110 4.85 19.84 -15.86
CA TYR A 110 3.96 19.84 -14.70
C TYR A 110 4.66 20.50 -13.53
N PRO A 111 3.92 21.21 -12.65
CA PRO A 111 4.48 21.68 -11.39
C PRO A 111 5.12 20.52 -10.62
N ARG A 112 6.30 20.79 -10.02
CA ARG A 112 7.02 19.81 -9.19
C ARG A 112 6.14 19.22 -8.09
N GLU A 113 5.24 20.03 -7.55
CA GLU A 113 4.31 19.63 -6.50
C GLU A 113 2.87 19.72 -7.00
N GLN A 114 2.14 18.61 -6.91
CA GLN A 114 0.71 18.59 -7.15
C GLN A 114 -0.01 19.17 -5.93
N PRO A 115 -0.84 20.22 -6.09
CA PRO A 115 -1.59 20.77 -4.98
C PRO A 115 -2.67 19.79 -4.52
N SER A 116 -2.88 19.71 -3.20
CA SER A 116 -4.02 18.99 -2.62
C SER A 116 -5.32 19.70 -2.95
N TYR A 117 -6.41 18.93 -3.07
CA TYR A 117 -7.75 19.47 -3.29
C TYR A 117 -8.76 18.68 -2.45
N GLU A 118 -9.83 19.37 -2.07
CA GLU A 118 -11.00 18.74 -1.45
C GLU A 118 -12.04 18.40 -2.53
N THR A 119 -13.02 17.58 -2.16
CA THR A 119 -14.17 17.29 -3.03
C THR A 119 -14.84 18.60 -3.45
N LYS A 120 -15.12 18.77 -4.74
CA LYS A 120 -15.64 20.06 -5.28
C LYS A 120 -17.07 20.35 -4.80
N ASP A 121 -17.91 19.32 -4.73
CA ASP A 121 -19.35 19.45 -4.47
C ASP A 121 -19.80 18.47 -3.37
N PRO A 122 -19.37 18.65 -2.10
CA PRO A 122 -19.73 17.72 -1.02
C PRO A 122 -21.24 17.66 -0.83
N VAL A 123 -21.76 16.46 -0.62
CA VAL A 123 -23.17 16.23 -0.31
C VAL A 123 -23.36 16.34 1.21
N ASP A 124 -24.48 16.94 1.63
CA ASP A 124 -24.85 16.99 3.04
C ASP A 124 -25.03 15.56 3.60
N LEU A 125 -24.19 15.20 4.58
CA LEU A 125 -24.16 13.89 5.18
C LEU A 125 -25.49 13.51 5.85
N SER A 126 -26.30 14.49 6.26
CA SER A 126 -27.61 14.25 6.87
C SER A 126 -28.61 13.58 5.90
N THR A 127 -28.40 13.77 4.59
CA THR A 127 -29.26 13.22 3.53
C THR A 127 -29.17 11.70 3.38
N PHE A 128 -28.12 11.08 3.94
CA PHE A 128 -27.92 9.64 3.87
C PHE A 128 -28.68 8.87 4.96
N GLY A 129 -29.34 9.57 5.88
CA GLY A 129 -30.16 8.99 6.94
C GLY A 129 -29.37 8.67 8.21
N PRO A 130 -29.93 7.84 9.10
CA PRO A 130 -29.28 7.49 10.37
C PRO A 130 -27.99 6.69 10.13
N THR A 131 -27.02 6.87 11.03
CA THR A 131 -25.72 6.22 10.98
C THR A 131 -25.51 5.27 12.16
N THR A 132 -24.63 4.29 11.95
CA THR A 132 -24.09 3.40 12.98
C THR A 132 -22.57 3.41 12.89
N ARG A 133 -21.89 3.41 14.03
CA ARG A 133 -20.42 3.28 14.09
C ARG A 133 -20.01 1.90 13.60
N ALA A 134 -19.22 1.85 12.53
CA ALA A 134 -18.74 0.59 11.95
C ALA A 134 -17.41 0.79 11.22
N PRO A 135 -16.61 -0.28 11.00
CA PRO A 135 -15.41 -0.22 10.18
C PRO A 135 -15.69 0.34 8.80
N LEU A 136 -14.86 1.26 8.33
CA LEU A 136 -14.96 1.80 6.97
C LEU A 136 -14.91 0.68 5.90
N GLY A 137 -14.11 -0.34 6.19
CA GLY A 137 -13.88 -1.50 5.33
C GLY A 137 -15.09 -2.35 5.05
N TYR A 138 -16.18 -2.23 5.82
CA TYR A 138 -17.44 -2.93 5.53
C TYR A 138 -18.13 -2.44 4.26
N VAL A 139 -17.80 -1.22 3.79
CA VAL A 139 -18.40 -0.62 2.59
C VAL A 139 -17.32 -0.23 1.57
N ALA A 140 -16.24 0.41 2.01
CA ALA A 140 -15.21 0.93 1.11
C ALA A 140 -14.05 -0.04 0.94
N MET A 141 -13.84 -0.55 -0.27
CA MET A 141 -12.65 -1.29 -0.69
C MET A 141 -11.43 -0.37 -0.80
N GLY A 142 -10.25 -0.96 -0.90
CA GLY A 142 -9.07 -0.19 -1.19
C GLY A 142 -7.84 -1.03 -1.47
N ARG A 143 -6.77 -0.33 -1.84
CA ARG A 143 -5.42 -0.86 -1.99
C ARG A 143 -4.42 0.20 -1.56
N SER A 144 -3.34 -0.24 -0.93
CA SER A 144 -2.18 0.60 -0.69
C SER A 144 -0.89 -0.13 -1.05
N GLY A 145 0.17 0.62 -1.24
CA GLY A 145 1.48 0.11 -1.58
C GLY A 145 2.52 1.21 -1.60
N ASP A 146 3.78 0.82 -1.72
CA ASP A 146 4.88 1.74 -1.82
C ASP A 146 4.95 2.39 -3.20
N GLU A 147 5.30 3.67 -3.19
CA GLU A 147 5.75 4.43 -4.37
C GLU A 147 7.11 5.03 -3.97
N SER A 148 8.08 4.12 -3.86
CA SER A 148 9.43 4.40 -3.36
C SER A 148 9.47 4.86 -1.90
N SER A 149 9.79 6.13 -1.59
CA SER A 149 9.75 6.65 -0.21
C SER A 149 8.33 7.04 0.24
N ASN A 150 7.40 7.12 -0.70
CA ASN A 150 6.02 7.48 -0.43
C ASN A 150 5.15 6.22 -0.33
N GLY A 151 4.00 6.34 0.34
CA GLY A 151 2.93 5.35 0.23
C GLY A 151 1.83 5.86 -0.71
N ASN A 152 1.15 4.97 -1.43
CA ASN A 152 -0.07 5.28 -2.15
C ASN A 152 -1.25 4.58 -1.47
N LEU A 153 -2.40 5.24 -1.43
CA LEU A 153 -3.66 4.70 -0.91
C LEU A 153 -4.79 5.07 -1.87
N GLY A 154 -5.39 4.04 -2.47
CA GLY A 154 -6.63 4.15 -3.21
C GLY A 154 -7.76 3.50 -2.42
N LEU A 155 -8.88 4.21 -2.30
CA LEU A 155 -10.10 3.67 -1.72
C LEU A 155 -11.27 3.87 -2.70
N PHE A 156 -12.19 2.92 -2.74
CA PHE A 156 -13.31 2.93 -3.68
C PHE A 156 -14.51 2.15 -3.14
N VAL A 157 -15.69 2.46 -3.66
CA VAL A 157 -16.98 1.86 -3.26
C VAL A 157 -17.63 1.16 -4.45
N ARG A 158 -18.67 0.35 -4.21
CA ARG A 158 -19.29 -0.46 -5.27
C ARG A 158 -20.40 0.29 -6.01
N HIS A 159 -21.06 1.22 -5.33
CA HIS A 159 -22.28 1.84 -5.82
C HIS A 159 -22.14 3.37 -5.94
N ASP A 160 -22.80 3.95 -6.93
CA ASP A 160 -22.74 5.41 -7.19
C ASP A 160 -23.28 6.24 -6.02
N ASP A 161 -24.29 5.73 -5.30
CA ASP A 161 -24.85 6.44 -4.16
C ASP A 161 -23.97 6.36 -2.90
N GLU A 162 -23.14 5.32 -2.79
CA GLU A 162 -22.05 5.25 -1.80
C GLU A 162 -20.96 6.25 -2.15
N TRP A 163 -20.68 6.49 -3.44
CA TRP A 163 -19.63 7.41 -3.88
C TRP A 163 -19.91 8.85 -3.42
N ASP A 164 -21.16 9.31 -3.51
CA ASP A 164 -21.54 10.64 -3.05
C ASP A 164 -21.33 10.84 -1.55
N TRP A 165 -21.65 9.83 -0.73
CA TRP A 165 -21.32 9.84 0.69
C TRP A 165 -19.80 9.79 0.91
N PHE A 166 -19.14 8.85 0.23
CA PHE A 166 -17.74 8.52 0.42
C PHE A 166 -16.82 9.71 0.11
N ARG A 167 -17.03 10.36 -1.04
CA ARG A 167 -16.28 11.56 -1.45
C ARG A 167 -16.56 12.79 -0.59
N SER A 168 -17.64 12.77 0.20
CA SER A 168 -18.03 13.87 1.10
C SER A 168 -17.47 13.66 2.51
N VAL A 169 -17.37 12.40 2.97
CA VAL A 169 -16.76 12.03 4.26
C VAL A 169 -15.24 12.05 4.20
N LEU A 170 -14.65 11.51 3.13
CA LEU A 170 -13.20 11.40 2.98
C LEU A 170 -12.55 12.71 2.51
N SER A 171 -12.65 13.72 3.37
CA SER A 171 -11.84 14.93 3.26
C SER A 171 -10.40 14.65 3.66
N THR A 172 -9.53 15.60 3.38
CA THR A 172 -8.15 15.41 3.82
C THR A 172 -7.97 15.45 5.34
N SER A 173 -8.75 16.29 6.02
CA SER A 173 -8.77 16.32 7.48
C SER A 173 -9.23 15.00 8.09
N LYS A 174 -10.24 14.36 7.49
CA LYS A 174 -10.74 13.07 7.99
C LYS A 174 -9.69 11.97 7.89
N LEU A 175 -8.96 11.90 6.78
CA LEU A 175 -7.93 10.88 6.63
C LEU A 175 -6.71 11.11 7.52
N ARG A 176 -6.40 12.35 7.88
CA ARG A 176 -5.40 12.65 8.92
C ARG A 176 -5.80 12.12 10.29
N GLU A 177 -7.09 12.25 10.62
CA GLU A 177 -7.67 11.66 11.83
C GLU A 177 -7.59 10.12 11.80
N LEU A 178 -7.92 9.51 10.64
CA LEU A 178 -7.89 8.04 10.50
C LEU A 178 -6.48 7.46 10.50
N LEU A 179 -5.49 8.20 9.99
CA LEU A 179 -4.11 7.74 9.92
C LEU A 179 -3.26 8.10 11.14
N ASP A 180 -3.74 8.99 12.01
CA ASP A 180 -2.92 9.67 13.05
C ASP A 180 -1.63 10.31 12.47
N ILE A 181 -1.68 10.76 11.21
CA ILE A 181 -0.56 11.42 10.52
C ILE A 181 -1.01 12.70 9.82
N ARG A 182 -0.05 13.58 9.54
CA ARG A 182 -0.27 14.84 8.81
C ARG A 182 -0.10 14.69 7.29
N ALA A 183 -0.84 13.81 6.62
CA ALA A 183 -0.76 13.62 5.15
C ALA A 183 -1.92 14.30 4.39
N PHE A 184 -1.76 14.63 3.09
CA PHE A 184 -2.85 15.14 2.24
C PHE A 184 -2.91 14.48 0.85
N HIS A 185 -4.05 13.85 0.51
CA HIS A 185 -4.38 13.23 -0.80
C HIS A 185 -3.39 12.14 -1.23
N PHE A 186 -3.61 10.89 -0.82
CA PHE A 186 -2.62 10.17 -0.01
C PHE A 186 -1.49 9.48 -0.78
N LEU A 187 -0.79 10.22 -1.63
CA LEU A 187 0.67 10.08 -1.64
C LEU A 187 1.16 10.46 -0.23
N LEU A 188 1.39 9.45 0.59
CA LEU A 188 1.93 9.59 1.93
C LEU A 188 3.41 9.94 1.82
N LYS A 189 3.70 11.24 1.69
CA LYS A 189 5.07 11.74 1.54
C LYS A 189 5.94 11.29 2.70
N ASP A 190 7.09 10.70 2.37
CA ASP A 190 8.08 10.18 3.32
C ASP A 190 7.51 9.17 4.34
N HIS A 191 6.35 8.57 4.06
CA HIS A 191 5.71 7.61 4.94
C HIS A 191 6.53 6.34 5.11
N LEU A 192 7.26 5.96 4.06
CA LEU A 192 8.19 4.85 4.09
C LEU A 192 9.61 5.31 4.39
N GLU A 193 9.77 6.45 5.08
CA GLU A 193 11.04 7.10 5.36
C GLU A 193 11.82 7.37 4.07
N ARG A 194 12.84 6.59 3.76
CA ARG A 194 13.61 6.69 2.50
C ARG A 194 13.44 5.47 1.60
N GLY A 195 12.31 4.76 1.78
CA GLY A 195 11.89 3.58 1.03
C GLY A 195 12.03 2.28 1.82
N PHE A 196 11.56 1.19 1.20
CA PHE A 196 11.50 -0.17 1.75
C PHE A 196 12.77 -0.62 2.51
N ASN A 197 13.95 -0.35 1.94
CA ASN A 197 15.23 -0.76 2.54
C ASN A 197 15.65 0.07 3.76
N SER A 198 14.98 1.18 4.04
CA SER A 198 15.34 2.12 5.11
C SER A 198 14.30 2.17 6.23
N LYS A 199 13.09 1.67 5.99
CA LYS A 199 11.96 1.79 6.90
C LYS A 199 12.17 1.03 8.20
N SER A 200 11.85 1.67 9.32
CA SER A 200 11.97 1.09 10.66
C SER A 200 10.70 0.41 11.20
N SER A 201 9.53 0.71 10.64
CA SER A 201 8.23 0.14 11.08
C SER A 201 7.91 -1.20 10.40
N PHE A 202 6.85 -1.87 10.87
CA PHE A 202 6.38 -3.14 10.33
C PHE A 202 5.92 -3.07 8.86
N ASP A 203 5.36 -1.94 8.43
CA ASP A 203 4.84 -1.76 7.08
C ASP A 203 5.85 -1.07 6.14
N SER A 204 6.89 -1.81 5.76
CA SER A 204 7.93 -1.32 4.84
C SER A 204 7.48 -1.18 3.38
N LEU A 205 6.33 -1.76 3.02
CA LEU A 205 5.77 -1.77 1.66
C LEU A 205 4.52 -0.90 1.54
N GLY A 206 4.11 -0.17 2.58
CA GLY A 206 2.88 0.62 2.60
C GLY A 206 1.60 -0.20 2.38
N LYS A 207 1.65 -1.52 2.55
CA LYS A 207 0.54 -2.44 2.24
C LYS A 207 -0.51 -2.48 3.33
N ASN A 208 -0.12 -2.26 4.58
CA ASN A 208 -1.02 -2.34 5.73
C ASN A 208 -1.86 -1.07 5.85
N ALA A 209 -1.42 0.05 5.27
CA ALA A 209 -2.08 1.35 5.39
C ALA A 209 -3.57 1.30 4.99
N CYS A 210 -3.91 0.60 3.91
CA CYS A 210 -5.30 0.45 3.47
C CYS A 210 -6.15 -0.34 4.47
N GLU A 211 -5.67 -1.49 4.94
CA GLU A 211 -6.42 -2.31 5.88
C GLU A 211 -6.54 -1.65 7.26
N TYR A 212 -5.52 -0.89 7.68
CA TYR A 212 -5.62 -0.04 8.87
C TYR A 212 -6.73 1.00 8.73
N ILE A 213 -6.78 1.77 7.63
CA ILE A 213 -7.85 2.76 7.43
C ILE A 213 -9.21 2.09 7.32
N ARG A 214 -9.29 0.92 6.68
CA ARG A 214 -10.51 0.11 6.59
C ARG A 214 -10.97 -0.42 7.95
N SER A 215 -10.08 -0.68 8.90
CA SER A 215 -10.46 -1.13 10.24
C SER A 215 -10.96 0.01 11.13
N ARG A 216 -10.60 1.27 10.85
CA ARG A 216 -11.08 2.43 11.62
C ARG A 216 -12.60 2.57 11.54
N TYR A 217 -13.20 2.87 12.70
CA TYR A 217 -14.64 3.07 12.77
C TYR A 217 -15.02 4.48 12.33
N ILE A 218 -16.08 4.58 11.53
CA ILE A 218 -16.71 5.83 11.11
C ILE A 218 -18.22 5.76 11.30
N ASP A 219 -18.89 6.92 11.25
CA ASP A 219 -20.35 6.99 11.18
C ASP A 219 -20.82 6.56 9.79
N MET A 220 -21.27 5.31 9.69
CA MET A 220 -21.67 4.68 8.44
C MET A 220 -23.20 4.75 8.28
N PRO A 221 -23.74 5.26 7.15
CA PRO A 221 -25.17 5.23 6.89
C PRO A 221 -25.74 3.81 6.94
N ASN A 222 -26.81 3.62 7.70
CA ASN A 222 -27.40 2.30 7.93
C ASN A 222 -27.80 1.60 6.62
N LYS A 223 -28.31 2.38 5.65
CA LYS A 223 -28.68 1.88 4.32
C LYS A 223 -27.53 1.21 3.55
N PHE A 224 -26.28 1.55 3.84
CA PHE A 224 -25.12 0.90 3.24
C PHE A 224 -24.72 -0.36 3.99
N LEU A 225 -24.83 -0.37 5.32
CA LEU A 225 -24.61 -1.56 6.15
C LEU A 225 -25.63 -2.67 5.86
N GLU A 226 -26.88 -2.29 5.59
CA GLU A 226 -27.97 -3.21 5.26
C GLU A 226 -27.74 -3.98 3.94
N ARG A 227 -26.86 -3.48 3.05
CA ARG A 227 -26.45 -4.18 1.81
C ARG A 227 -25.49 -5.33 2.05
N GLY A 228 -25.04 -5.50 3.30
CA GLY A 228 -24.03 -6.48 3.68
C GLY A 228 -22.62 -5.91 3.67
N ARG A 229 -21.70 -6.68 4.27
CA ARG A 229 -20.30 -6.33 4.45
C ARG A 229 -19.46 -6.94 3.34
N ILE A 230 -18.38 -6.28 2.98
CA ILE A 230 -17.32 -6.82 2.11
C ILE A 230 -16.14 -7.38 2.92
#